data_AF-A0A2P9FHM6-F1
#
_entry.id   AF-A0A2P9FHM6-F1
#
_cell.length_a   1.000
_cell.length_b   1.000
_cell.length_c   1.000
_cell.angle_alpha   90.00
_cell.angle_beta   90.00
_cell.angle_gamma   90.00
#
_symmetry.space_group_name_H-M   'P 1'
#
loop_
_entity.id
_entity.type
_entity.pdbx_description
1 polymer ?
#
loop_
_entity_poly.entity_id
_entity_poly.type
_entity_poly.pdbx_seq_one_letter_code
_entity_poly.pdbx_strand_id
1 'polypeptide(L)' 'MESQIGLYKTELIKPSKPWHGLADVELATAEWVDWFNNQRLHSAAGDIPPHEYETNHYAQYRPQPAAGVNA' A
#
# COMPACT_ATOMS: atom_id res chain seq x y z
N MET A 1 11.62 -0.13 -14.33
CA MET A 1 10.61 -0.27 -13.27
C MET A 1 11.09 -1.36 -12.34
N GLU A 2 11.36 -1.05 -11.07
CA GLU A 2 11.63 -2.10 -10.08
C GLU A 2 10.31 -2.75 -9.67
N SER A 3 10.33 -4.04 -9.34
CA SER A 3 9.16 -4.71 -8.77
C SER A 3 8.97 -4.31 -7.31
N GLN A 4 7.75 -4.44 -6.78
CA GLN A 4 7.46 -4.16 -5.37
C GLN A 4 8.36 -4.96 -4.42
N ILE A 5 8.63 -6.22 -4.75
CA ILE A 5 9.54 -7.06 -3.97
C ILE A 5 11.00 -6.62 -4.10
N GLY A 6 11.41 -6.10 -5.26
CA GLY A 6 12.75 -5.53 -5.45
C GLY A 6 12.94 -4.28 -4.60
N LEU A 7 11.94 -3.40 -4.62
CA LEU A 7 11.89 -2.19 -3.83
C LEU A 7 11.89 -2.48 -2.33
N TYR A 8 11.02 -3.37 -1.85
CA TYR A 8 11.00 -3.84 -0.46
C TYR A 8 12.37 -4.34 0.00
N LYS A 9 13.05 -5.12 -0.84
CA LYS A 9 14.40 -5.61 -0.53
C LYS A 9 15.42 -4.47 -0.46
N THR A 10 15.30 -3.46 -1.32
CA THR A 10 16.23 -2.34 -1.41
C THR A 10 16.02 -1.30 -0.32
N GLU A 11 14.77 -0.97 0.02
CA GLU A 11 14.42 0.04 1.02
C GLU A 11 14.43 -0.49 2.45
N LEU A 12 14.06 -1.77 2.66
CA LEU A 12 13.96 -2.36 4.00
C LEU A 12 15.03 -3.41 4.28
N ILE A 13 15.06 -4.50 3.49
CA ILE A 13 15.82 -5.71 3.87
C ILE A 13 17.34 -5.52 3.82
N LYS A 14 17.87 -4.89 2.77
CA LYS A 14 19.31 -4.66 2.61
C LYS A 14 19.87 -3.65 3.61
N PRO A 15 19.27 -2.44 3.81
CA PRO A 15 19.85 -1.43 4.68
C PRO A 15 19.75 -1.77 6.17
N SER A 16 18.73 -2.53 6.59
CA SER A 16 18.48 -2.83 8.00
C SER A 16 19.26 -4.03 8.54
N LYS A 17 20.27 -4.53 7.80
CA LYS A 17 21.14 -5.61 8.28
C LYS A 17 22.15 -5.09 9.33
N PRO A 18 22.55 -5.91 10.32
CA PRO A 18 22.15 -7.29 10.55
C PRO A 18 20.80 -7.40 11.26
N TRP A 19 20.04 -8.45 10.94
CA TRP A 19 18.78 -8.77 11.62
C TRP A 19 19.03 -9.69 12.81
N HIS A 20 18.38 -9.44 13.93
CA HIS A 20 18.56 -10.25 15.14
C HIS A 20 17.65 -11.49 15.20
N GLY A 21 16.66 -11.58 14.31
CA GLY A 21 15.76 -12.72 14.22
C GLY A 21 14.53 -12.41 13.36
N LEU A 22 13.60 -13.38 13.31
CA LEU A 22 12.38 -13.24 12.53
C LEU A 22 11.48 -12.10 13.02
N ALA A 23 11.31 -11.97 14.34
CA ALA A 23 10.43 -10.95 14.92
C ALA A 23 10.82 -9.51 14.54
N ASP A 24 12.11 -9.25 14.41
CA ASP A 24 12.66 -7.95 13.99
C ASP A 24 12.29 -7.65 12.52
N VAL A 25 12.42 -8.66 11.65
CA VAL A 25 12.01 -8.56 10.25
C VAL A 25 10.49 -8.36 10.15
N GLU A 26 9.69 -9.11 10.93
CA GLU A 26 8.23 -9.01 10.92
C GLU A 26 7.74 -7.61 11.32
N LEU A 27 8.30 -7.05 12.40
CA LEU A 27 7.98 -5.71 12.85
C LEU A 27 8.34 -4.67 11.79
N ALA A 28 9.58 -4.69 11.30
CA ALA A 28 10.04 -3.75 10.29
C ALA A 28 9.23 -3.88 8.97
N THR A 29 8.78 -5.09 8.65
CA THR A 29 7.89 -5.32 7.49
C THR A 29 6.54 -4.66 7.70
N ALA A 30 5.94 -4.80 8.88
CA ALA A 30 4.66 -4.17 9.20
C ALA A 30 4.75 -2.65 9.12
N GLU A 31 5.82 -2.06 9.67
CA GLU A 31 6.09 -0.62 9.58
C GLU A 31 6.28 -0.16 8.13
N TRP A 32 7.06 -0.90 7.34
CA TRP A 32 7.27 -0.57 5.92
C TRP A 32 5.97 -0.66 5.12
N VAL A 33 5.13 -1.67 5.36
CA VAL A 33 3.82 -1.82 4.70
C VAL A 33 2.87 -0.69 5.07
N ASP A 34 2.82 -0.28 6.34
CA ASP A 34 2.02 0.86 6.78
C ASP A 34 2.45 2.15 6.06
N TRP A 35 3.75 2.47 6.12
CA TRP A 35 4.29 3.64 5.43
C TRP A 35 4.03 3.59 3.92
N PHE A 36 4.28 2.44 3.30
CA PHE A 36 4.09 2.25 1.87
C PHE A 36 2.65 2.51 1.44
N ASN A 37 1.67 1.98 2.17
CA ASN A 37 0.27 2.06 1.79
C ASN A 37 -0.39 3.39 2.18
N ASN A 38 -0.01 3.97 3.32
CA ASN A 38 -0.72 5.11 3.91
C ASN A 38 0.02 6.44 3.72
N GLN A 39 1.31 6.44 3.42
CA GLN A 39 2.12 7.67 3.39
C GLN A 39 2.94 7.85 2.11
N ARG A 40 3.36 6.76 1.46
CA ARG A 40 4.24 6.84 0.28
C ARG A 40 3.49 7.38 -0.93
N LEU A 41 3.97 8.49 -1.49
CA LEU A 41 3.40 9.07 -2.70
C LEU A 41 3.89 8.33 -3.94
N HIS A 42 2.96 8.07 -4.86
CA HIS A 42 3.23 7.38 -6.12
C HIS A 42 2.81 8.24 -7.31
N SER A 43 3.77 8.69 -8.12
CA SER A 43 3.49 9.52 -9.30
C SER A 43 2.59 8.83 -10.33
N ALA A 44 2.71 7.52 -10.50
CA ALA A 44 1.81 6.73 -11.33
C ALA A 44 0.36 6.68 -10.80
N ALA A 45 0.17 6.92 -9.51
CA ALA A 45 -1.13 7.01 -8.86
C ALA A 45 -1.67 8.46 -8.79
N GLY A 46 -0.93 9.44 -9.32
CA GLY A 46 -1.29 10.86 -9.21
C GLY A 46 -0.79 11.53 -7.93
N ASP A 47 0.37 11.09 -7.42
CA ASP A 47 1.01 11.62 -6.21
C ASP A 47 0.15 11.51 -4.94
N ILE A 48 -0.62 10.42 -4.85
CA ILE A 48 -1.38 10.02 -3.65
C ILE A 48 -0.89 8.67 -3.10
N PRO A 49 -1.16 8.35 -1.82
CA PRO A 49 -0.90 7.04 -1.26
C PRO A 49 -1.69 5.92 -1.96
N PRO A 50 -1.15 4.69 -2.02
CA PRO A 50 -1.85 3.54 -2.62
C PRO A 50 -3.25 3.31 -2.06
N HIS A 51 -3.44 3.48 -0.74
CA HIS A 51 -4.75 3.30 -0.12
C HIS A 51 -5.78 4.33 -0.62
N GLU A 52 -5.37 5.59 -0.82
CA GLU A 52 -6.27 6.60 -1.39
C GLU A 52 -6.61 6.29 -2.85
N TYR A 53 -5.62 5.84 -3.63
CA TYR A 53 -5.84 5.41 -5.00
C TYR A 53 -6.84 4.27 -5.09
N GLU A 54 -6.68 3.23 -4.26
CA GLU A 54 -7.57 2.08 -4.20
C GLU A 54 -8.99 2.48 -3.73
N THR A 55 -9.09 3.37 -2.75
CA THR A 55 -10.36 3.91 -2.25
C THR A 55 -11.12 4.65 -3.36
N ASN A 56 -10.43 5.53 -4.08
CA ASN A 56 -11.00 6.29 -5.20
C ASN A 56 -11.42 5.35 -6.33
N HIS A 57 -10.60 4.34 -6.61
CA HIS A 57 -10.93 3.29 -7.57
C HIS A 57 -12.25 2.62 -7.17
N TYR A 58 -12.36 1.99 -6.00
CA TYR A 58 -13.60 1.31 -5.63
C TYR A 58 -14.81 2.23 -5.48
N ALA A 59 -14.64 3.50 -5.10
CA ALA A 59 -15.75 4.46 -5.06
C ALA A 59 -16.37 4.68 -6.44
N GLN A 60 -15.56 4.70 -7.50
CA GLN A 60 -16.04 4.86 -8.88
C GLN A 60 -16.76 3.61 -9.41
N TYR A 61 -16.40 2.43 -8.93
CA TYR A 61 -16.96 1.15 -9.40
C TYR A 61 -18.01 0.55 -8.46
N ARG A 62 -18.43 1.26 -7.40
CA ARG A 62 -19.63 0.85 -6.64
C ARG A 62 -20.87 1.02 -7.54
N PRO A 63 -21.63 -0.05 -7.85
CA PRO A 63 -22.94 0.14 -8.43
C PRO A 63 -23.80 0.93 -7.44
N GLN A 64 -24.38 2.04 -7.90
CA GLN A 64 -25.43 2.75 -7.16
C GLN A 64 -26.47 1.69 -6.74
N PRO A 65 -26.85 1.56 -5.45
CA PRO A 65 -27.99 0.71 -5.11
C PRO A 65 -29.17 1.25 -5.94
N ALA A 66 -29.79 0.37 -6.72
CA ALA A 66 -30.93 0.71 -7.56
C ALA A 66 -31.87 1.55 -6.70
N ALA A 67 -32.11 2.80 -7.12
CA ALA A 67 -32.99 3.71 -6.42
C ALA A 67 -34.27 2.94 -6.11
N GLY A 68 -34.60 2.88 -4.81
CA GLY A 68 -35.70 2.07 -4.31
C GLY A 68 -36.90 2.20 -5.22
N VAL A 69 -37.37 1.05 -5.69
CA VAL A 69 -38.63 0.93 -6.41
C VAL A 69 -39.69 1.51 -5.48
N ASN A 70 -40.15 2.72 -5.78
CA ASN A 70 -41.18 3.40 -5.01
C ASN A 70 -42.51 2.68 -5.28
N ALA A 71 -43.12 2.22 -4.18
CA ALA A 71 -44.53 1.92 -3.91
C ALA A 71 -45.34 1.13 -4.96
#